data_AF-A0A9P6IV15-F1
#
_entry.id   AF-A0A9P6IV15-F1
#
_cell.length_a   1.000
_cell.length_b   1.000
_cell.length_c   1.000
_cell.angle_alpha   90.00
_cell.angle_beta   90.00
_cell.angle_gamma   90.00
#
_symmetry.space_group_name_H-M   'P 1'
#
loop_
_entity.id
_entity.type
_entity.pdbx_description
1 polymer ?
#
loop_
_entity_poly.entity_id
_entity_poly.type
_entity_poly.pdbx_seq_one_letter_code
_entity_poly.pdbx_strand_id
1 'polypeptide(L)'
;MAGFDEGIVFLYEKMKMYMDILRLWIGRDDTTKVIECLRKYGPLEPSLYPLTLSYFSSSPGRLTSATAELLKVLDHIDQQDLLPPLQVVQALSQTSVATIGMIKNYIGRRIESERKERLEDQKQIQSYRLESEKKRREIDELKTSARIFQVTKCSACGGSLDLPSVHFLCRHSYHQRCLSDAADRECPKCMVEQRTVADIRRMQEANAEKHDLFLSELEDADDGFEVVAKYFGNNTMAFAKLIDSSL
;
A
#
# COMPACT_ATOMS: atom_id res chain seq x y z
N MET A 1 43.43 -16.68 26.50
CA MET A 1 43.59 -15.57 25.56
C MET A 1 42.45 -14.61 25.82
N ALA A 2 42.70 -13.47 26.46
CA ALA A 2 41.68 -12.48 26.75
C ALA A 2 41.16 -11.94 25.40
N GLY A 3 39.97 -12.37 25.01
CA GLY A 3 39.36 -12.03 23.72
C GLY A 3 39.09 -10.53 23.66
N PHE A 4 39.64 -9.86 22.66
CA PHE A 4 39.40 -8.44 22.40
C PHE A 4 38.03 -8.26 21.73
N ASP A 5 36.99 -8.71 22.43
CA ASP A 5 35.68 -8.99 21.86
C ASP A 5 34.93 -7.70 21.57
N GLU A 6 35.07 -6.73 22.45
CA GLU A 6 34.53 -5.38 22.26
C GLU A 6 35.19 -4.67 21.08
N GLY A 7 36.49 -4.88 20.85
CA GLY A 7 37.19 -4.29 19.70
C GLY A 7 36.85 -4.94 18.37
N ILE A 8 36.62 -6.26 18.35
CA ILE A 8 36.17 -6.98 17.15
C ILE A 8 34.74 -6.55 16.80
N VAL A 9 33.85 -6.43 17.80
CA VAL A 9 32.48 -5.94 17.59
C VAL A 9 32.49 -4.50 17.10
N PHE A 10 33.34 -3.63 17.66
CA PHE A 10 33.48 -2.25 17.19
C PHE A 10 33.97 -2.17 15.73
N LEU A 11 34.91 -3.04 15.35
CA LEU A 11 35.43 -3.09 13.97
C LEU A 11 34.35 -3.59 12.99
N TYR A 12 33.62 -4.64 13.35
CA TYR A 12 32.52 -5.15 12.53
C TYR A 12 31.34 -4.17 12.46
N GLU A 13 31.06 -3.39 13.52
CA GLU A 13 30.05 -2.33 13.51
C GLU A 13 30.46 -1.21 12.53
N LYS A 14 31.74 -0.81 12.53
CA LYS A 14 32.27 0.15 11.55
C LYS A 14 32.25 -0.37 10.12
N MET A 15 32.41 -1.67 9.92
CA MET A 15 32.35 -2.33 8.60
C MET A 15 30.93 -2.75 8.18
N LYS A 16 29.90 -2.49 9.00
CA LYS A 16 28.51 -2.91 8.79
C LYS A 16 28.33 -4.43 8.63
N MET A 17 29.20 -5.23 9.25
CA MET A 17 29.16 -6.69 9.19
C MET A 17 28.35 -7.27 10.36
N TYR A 18 27.03 -6.99 10.38
CA TYR A 18 26.17 -7.35 11.52
C TYR A 18 25.96 -8.87 11.66
N MET A 19 25.91 -9.58 10.53
CA MET A 19 25.86 -11.05 10.51
C MET A 19 27.04 -11.70 11.23
N ASP A 20 28.25 -11.14 11.10
CA ASP A 20 29.46 -11.70 11.72
C ASP A 20 29.54 -11.38 13.21
N ILE A 21 28.98 -10.24 13.65
CA ILE A 21 28.77 -9.95 15.08
C ILE A 21 27.85 -11.00 15.69
N LEU A 22 26.73 -11.29 15.03
CA LEU A 22 25.78 -12.29 15.52
C LEU A 22 26.41 -13.69 15.58
N ARG A 23 27.17 -14.09 14.55
CA ARG A 23 27.92 -15.36 14.53
C ARG A 23 28.95 -15.48 15.64
N LEU A 24 29.64 -14.39 15.98
CA LEU A 24 30.61 -14.36 17.08
C LEU A 24 29.92 -14.68 18.42
N TRP A 25 28.77 -14.08 18.69
CA TRP A 25 28.01 -14.33 19.91
C TRP A 25 27.38 -15.73 19.93
N ILE A 26 26.88 -16.21 18.79
CA ILE A 26 26.41 -17.59 18.59
C ILE A 26 27.53 -18.60 18.90
N GLY A 27 28.74 -18.36 18.42
CA GLY A 27 29.90 -19.24 18.66
C GLY A 27 30.35 -19.29 20.12
N ARG A 28 29.91 -18.35 20.96
CA ARG A 28 30.23 -18.26 22.39
C ARG A 28 29.10 -18.68 23.32
N ASP A 29 27.97 -19.07 22.75
CA ASP A 29 26.76 -19.49 23.46
C ASP A 29 26.12 -18.40 24.39
N ASP A 30 26.38 -17.11 24.12
CA ASP A 30 25.84 -15.99 24.92
C ASP A 30 24.46 -15.56 24.38
N THR A 31 23.40 -16.12 24.93
CA THR A 31 22.01 -15.85 24.52
C THR A 31 21.57 -14.40 24.78
N THR A 32 22.11 -13.74 25.81
CA THR A 32 21.72 -12.37 26.16
C THR A 32 22.22 -11.36 25.12
N LYS A 33 23.48 -11.50 24.70
CA LYS A 33 24.08 -10.60 23.70
C LYS A 33 23.57 -10.85 22.30
N VAL A 34 23.18 -12.08 21.96
CA VAL A 34 22.50 -12.40 20.70
C VAL A 34 21.18 -11.62 20.58
N ILE A 35 20.39 -11.55 21.65
CA ILE A 35 19.11 -10.83 21.65
C ILE A 35 19.34 -9.32 21.56
N GLU A 36 20.32 -8.78 22.29
CA GLU A 36 20.67 -7.36 22.23
C GLU A 36 21.14 -6.95 20.83
N CYS A 37 21.97 -7.79 20.19
CA CYS A 37 22.39 -7.59 18.81
C CYS A 37 21.20 -7.65 17.83
N LEU A 38 20.28 -8.61 18.01
CA LEU A 38 19.08 -8.69 17.17
C LEU A 38 18.18 -7.47 17.35
N ARG A 39 18.03 -6.93 18.56
CA ARG A 39 17.23 -5.71 18.78
C ARG A 39 17.88 -4.47 18.16
N LYS A 40 19.21 -4.38 18.22
CA LYS A 40 19.95 -3.22 17.70
C LYS A 40 20.10 -3.25 16.18
N TYR A 41 20.34 -4.41 15.60
CA TYR A 41 20.66 -4.56 14.17
C TYR A 41 19.58 -5.27 13.34
N GLY A 42 18.58 -5.89 13.98
CA GLY A 42 17.48 -6.58 13.29
C GLY A 42 16.71 -5.70 12.29
N PRO A 43 16.33 -4.46 12.63
CA PRO A 43 15.66 -3.57 11.67
C PRO A 43 16.53 -3.17 10.47
N LEU A 44 17.85 -3.18 10.62
CA LEU A 44 18.80 -2.83 9.56
C LEU A 44 19.10 -4.02 8.63
N GLU A 45 19.04 -5.24 9.17
CA GLU A 45 19.35 -6.45 8.42
C GLU A 45 18.40 -7.60 8.82
N PRO A 46 17.27 -7.79 8.10
CA PRO A 46 16.28 -8.83 8.39
C PRO A 46 16.82 -10.27 8.25
N SER A 47 17.96 -10.47 7.57
CA SER A 47 18.62 -11.78 7.45
C SER A 47 19.18 -12.32 8.79
N LEU A 48 19.27 -11.46 9.82
CA LEU A 48 19.67 -11.82 11.18
C LEU A 48 18.59 -12.64 11.92
N TYR A 49 17.31 -12.46 11.60
CA TYR A 49 16.21 -13.15 12.28
C TYR A 49 16.23 -14.66 12.00
N PRO A 50 16.33 -15.16 10.75
CA PRO A 50 16.44 -16.60 10.48
C PRO A 50 17.64 -17.25 11.19
N LEU A 51 18.81 -16.59 11.17
CA LEU A 51 20.02 -17.12 11.82
C LEU A 51 19.84 -17.22 13.34
N THR A 52 19.21 -16.22 13.94
CA THR A 52 18.90 -16.20 15.37
C THR A 52 17.87 -17.27 15.76
N LEU A 53 16.83 -17.46 14.94
CA LEU A 53 15.83 -18.51 15.13
C LEU A 53 16.45 -19.91 15.04
N SER A 54 17.33 -20.16 14.07
CA SER A 54 18.08 -21.42 13.95
C SER A 54 19.01 -21.67 15.13
N TYR A 55 19.62 -20.62 15.70
CA TYR A 55 20.44 -20.74 16.90
C TYR A 55 19.62 -21.14 18.13
N PHE A 56 18.46 -20.51 18.35
CA PHE A 56 17.57 -20.84 19.48
C PHE A 56 17.00 -22.27 19.37
N SER A 57 16.75 -22.76 18.15
CA SER A 57 16.30 -24.14 17.93
C SER A 57 17.41 -25.19 18.05
N SER A 58 18.69 -24.80 18.11
CA SER A 58 19.82 -25.73 18.11
C SER A 58 20.09 -26.48 19.41
N SER A 59 19.49 -26.12 20.55
CA SER A 59 19.62 -26.90 21.78
C SER A 59 18.40 -26.82 22.71
N PRO A 60 17.94 -27.96 23.28
CA PRO A 60 16.76 -28.01 24.15
C PRO A 60 16.88 -27.16 25.42
N GLY A 61 18.06 -27.14 26.05
CA GLY A 61 18.31 -26.35 27.25
C GLY A 61 18.22 -24.83 27.00
N ARG A 62 18.70 -24.38 25.82
CA ARG A 62 18.65 -22.97 25.40
C ARG A 62 17.25 -22.53 25.04
N LEU A 63 16.52 -23.37 24.32
CA LEU A 63 15.14 -23.09 23.95
C LEU A 63 14.26 -22.91 25.20
N THR A 64 14.44 -23.76 26.22
CA THR A 64 13.64 -23.71 27.46
C THR A 64 13.89 -22.43 28.27
N SER A 65 15.15 -22.00 28.38
CA SER A 65 15.53 -20.76 29.08
C SER A 65 15.19 -19.48 28.30
N ALA A 66 15.10 -19.55 26.97
CA ALA A 66 14.87 -18.41 26.09
C ALA A 66 13.46 -18.37 25.47
N THR A 67 12.54 -19.23 25.91
CA THR A 67 11.16 -19.31 25.40
C THR A 67 10.42 -17.97 25.40
N ALA A 68 10.51 -17.21 26.50
CA ALA A 68 9.88 -15.90 26.63
C ALA A 68 10.45 -14.87 25.67
N GLU A 69 11.75 -14.91 25.41
CA GLU A 69 12.42 -13.99 24.49
C GLU A 69 12.18 -14.38 23.02
N LEU A 70 12.10 -15.67 22.73
CA LEU A 70 11.70 -16.17 21.40
C LEU A 70 10.29 -15.71 21.03
N LEU A 71 9.33 -15.77 21.98
CA LEU A 71 7.97 -15.28 21.75
C LEU A 71 7.94 -13.77 21.46
N LYS A 72 8.74 -12.97 22.18
CA LYS A 72 8.87 -11.52 21.89
C LYS A 72 9.46 -11.26 20.52
N VAL A 73 10.45 -12.05 20.10
CA VAL A 73 11.04 -11.94 18.75
C VAL A 73 10.02 -12.32 17.68
N LEU A 74 9.25 -13.40 17.89
CA LEU A 74 8.18 -13.80 16.98
C LEU A 74 7.06 -12.76 16.88
N ASP A 75 6.65 -12.16 18.01
CA ASP A 75 5.67 -11.07 18.01
C ASP A 75 6.22 -9.82 17.29
N HIS A 76 7.50 -9.51 17.45
CA HIS A 76 8.13 -8.40 16.73
C HIS A 76 8.23 -8.64 15.22
N ILE A 77 8.57 -9.87 14.81
CA ILE A 77 8.54 -10.30 13.41
C ILE A 77 7.12 -10.16 12.84
N ASP A 78 6.09 -10.53 13.60
CA ASP A 78 4.69 -10.40 13.18
C ASP A 78 4.28 -8.93 12.99
N GLN A 79 4.60 -8.08 13.96
CA GLN A 79 4.22 -6.66 13.96
C GLN A 79 4.86 -5.85 12.85
N GLN A 80 6.08 -6.23 12.45
CA GLN A 80 6.88 -5.51 11.46
C GLN A 80 6.87 -6.20 10.09
N ASP A 81 6.11 -7.28 9.94
CA ASP A 81 6.03 -8.10 8.71
C ASP A 81 7.40 -8.51 8.11
N LEU A 82 8.36 -8.80 8.99
CA LEU A 82 9.77 -8.92 8.60
C LEU A 82 10.10 -10.25 7.91
N LEU A 83 9.30 -11.29 8.14
CA LEU A 83 9.53 -12.62 7.59
C LEU A 83 8.23 -13.32 7.20
N PRO A 84 8.19 -13.99 6.05
CA PRO A 84 7.10 -14.89 5.70
C PRO A 84 6.96 -16.01 6.75
N PRO A 85 5.71 -16.39 7.13
CA PRO A 85 5.48 -17.45 8.12
C PRO A 85 6.13 -18.78 7.74
N LEU A 86 6.22 -19.06 6.43
CA LEU A 86 6.88 -20.25 5.91
C LEU A 86 8.38 -20.28 6.24
N GLN A 87 9.06 -19.15 6.16
CA GLN A 87 10.49 -19.05 6.49
C GLN A 87 10.72 -19.26 7.98
N VAL A 88 9.84 -18.69 8.83
CA VAL A 88 9.88 -18.91 10.29
C VAL A 88 9.70 -20.39 10.62
N VAL A 89 8.74 -21.06 9.97
CA VAL A 89 8.51 -22.51 10.14
C VAL A 89 9.72 -23.32 9.66
N GLN A 90 10.31 -22.99 8.52
CA GLN A 90 11.49 -23.68 8.00
C GLN A 90 12.69 -23.53 8.94
N ALA A 91 12.96 -22.32 9.45
CA ALA A 91 14.07 -22.06 10.36
C ALA A 91 13.94 -22.82 11.70
N LEU A 92 12.70 -23.00 12.18
CA LEU A 92 12.42 -23.71 13.43
C LEU A 92 12.28 -25.23 13.24
N SER A 93 11.87 -25.70 12.06
CA SER A 93 11.70 -27.12 11.71
C SER A 93 13.03 -27.84 11.45
N GLN A 94 14.07 -27.12 11.03
CA GLN A 94 15.39 -27.69 10.75
C GLN A 94 16.07 -28.36 11.94
N THR A 95 15.63 -28.05 13.17
CA THR A 95 16.27 -28.55 14.39
C THR A 95 15.20 -29.13 15.31
N SER A 96 15.33 -30.41 15.64
CA SER A 96 14.32 -31.32 16.26
C SER A 96 13.81 -30.93 17.66
N VAL A 97 14.05 -29.70 18.09
CA VAL A 97 13.87 -29.19 19.45
C VAL A 97 12.67 -28.24 19.55
N ALA A 98 12.33 -27.52 18.47
CA ALA A 98 11.20 -26.60 18.48
C ALA A 98 9.87 -27.38 18.51
N THR A 99 9.11 -27.26 19.60
CA THR A 99 7.79 -27.90 19.72
C THR A 99 6.77 -27.09 18.94
N ILE A 100 6.07 -27.74 17.99
CA ILE A 100 5.03 -27.12 17.15
C ILE A 100 3.98 -26.34 17.96
N GLY A 101 3.76 -26.71 19.23
CA GLY A 101 2.87 -26.01 20.15
C GLY A 101 3.24 -24.54 20.41
N MET A 102 4.52 -24.18 20.37
CA MET A 102 4.97 -22.78 20.58
C MET A 102 4.61 -21.87 19.40
N ILE A 103 4.66 -22.42 18.19
CA ILE A 103 4.50 -21.66 16.94
C ILE A 103 3.05 -21.76 16.44
N LYS A 104 2.26 -22.73 16.91
CA LYS A 104 0.85 -22.93 16.54
C LYS A 104 0.00 -21.68 16.74
N ASN A 105 0.18 -20.97 17.86
CA ASN A 105 -0.57 -19.74 18.15
C ASN A 105 -0.15 -18.59 17.22
N TYR A 106 1.15 -18.49 16.90
CA TYR A 106 1.66 -17.51 15.93
C TYR A 106 1.09 -17.76 14.52
N ILE A 107 1.21 -18.99 14.01
CA ILE A 107 0.67 -19.37 12.69
C ILE A 107 -0.85 -19.19 12.66
N GLY A 108 -1.55 -19.60 13.72
CA GLY A 108 -3.00 -19.47 13.81
C GLY A 108 -3.46 -18.01 13.73
N ARG A 109 -2.82 -17.11 14.48
CA ARG A 109 -3.12 -15.67 14.42
C ARG A 109 -2.84 -15.09 13.04
N ARG A 110 -1.71 -15.44 12.44
CA ARG A 110 -1.31 -14.92 11.13
C ARG A 110 -2.25 -15.37 10.01
N ILE A 111 -2.58 -16.66 9.97
CA ILE A 111 -3.54 -17.20 8.99
C ILE A 111 -4.89 -16.50 9.12
N GLU A 112 -5.36 -16.26 10.34
CA GLU A 112 -6.64 -15.59 10.55
C GLU A 112 -6.60 -14.11 10.11
N SER A 113 -5.49 -13.42 10.38
CA SER A 113 -5.26 -12.05 9.92
C SER A 113 -5.26 -11.96 8.39
N GLU A 114 -4.45 -12.78 7.71
CA GLU A 114 -4.39 -12.83 6.25
C GLU A 114 -5.74 -13.22 5.64
N ARG A 115 -6.48 -14.13 6.29
CA ARG A 115 -7.82 -14.50 5.83
C ARG A 115 -8.80 -13.33 5.92
N LYS A 116 -8.72 -12.54 6.99
CA LYS A 116 -9.56 -11.36 7.20
C LYS A 116 -9.25 -10.28 6.17
N GLU A 117 -7.97 -9.97 5.98
CA GLU A 117 -7.50 -8.99 4.98
C GLU A 117 -7.99 -9.36 3.57
N ARG A 118 -7.76 -10.61 3.16
CA ARG A 118 -8.25 -11.11 1.86
C ARG A 118 -9.77 -10.98 1.70
N LEU A 119 -10.55 -11.17 2.77
CA LEU A 119 -12.02 -11.01 2.70
C LEU A 119 -12.41 -9.54 2.55
N GLU A 120 -11.70 -8.63 3.20
CA GLU A 120 -11.90 -7.18 3.08
C GLU A 120 -11.54 -6.70 1.67
N ASP A 121 -10.39 -7.12 1.15
CA ASP A 121 -9.96 -6.83 -0.22
C ASP A 121 -10.95 -7.36 -1.25
N GLN A 122 -11.44 -8.60 -1.09
CA GLN A 122 -12.44 -9.16 -1.99
C GLN A 122 -13.74 -8.34 -2.01
N LYS A 123 -14.18 -7.83 -0.85
CA LYS A 123 -15.36 -6.96 -0.78
C LYS A 123 -15.10 -5.62 -1.48
N GLN A 124 -13.94 -5.01 -1.27
CA GLN A 124 -13.56 -3.77 -1.94
C GLN A 124 -13.49 -3.94 -3.47
N ILE A 125 -12.85 -5.02 -3.94
CA ILE A 125 -12.78 -5.36 -5.37
C ILE A 125 -14.18 -5.51 -5.97
N GLN A 126 -15.09 -6.20 -5.28
CA GLN A 126 -16.48 -6.37 -5.75
C GLN A 126 -17.21 -5.02 -5.82
N SER A 127 -17.06 -4.17 -4.80
CA SER A 127 -17.64 -2.82 -4.76
C SER A 127 -17.14 -1.98 -5.94
N TYR A 128 -15.82 -1.91 -6.14
CA TYR A 128 -15.22 -1.13 -7.23
C TYR A 128 -15.60 -1.66 -8.61
N ARG A 129 -15.73 -2.98 -8.79
CA ARG A 129 -16.22 -3.56 -10.05
C ARG A 129 -17.66 -3.16 -10.34
N LEU A 130 -18.54 -3.23 -9.35
CA LEU A 130 -19.94 -2.85 -9.50
C LEU A 130 -20.08 -1.35 -9.83
N GLU A 131 -19.34 -0.49 -9.12
CA GLU A 131 -19.34 0.94 -9.39
C GLU A 131 -18.78 1.26 -10.78
N SER A 132 -17.69 0.59 -11.19
CA SER A 132 -17.10 0.75 -12.52
C SER A 132 -18.08 0.35 -13.62
N GLU A 133 -18.78 -0.76 -13.45
CA GLU A 133 -19.79 -1.21 -14.42
C GLU A 133 -20.97 -0.22 -14.48
N LYS A 134 -21.46 0.24 -13.32
CA LYS A 134 -22.51 1.26 -13.25
C LYS A 134 -22.10 2.54 -13.97
N LYS A 135 -20.85 3.00 -13.78
CA LYS A 135 -20.31 4.18 -14.45
C LYS A 135 -20.16 3.99 -15.96
N ARG A 136 -19.74 2.80 -16.42
CA ARG A 136 -19.70 2.48 -17.86
C ARG A 136 -21.09 2.51 -18.49
N ARG A 137 -22.08 1.90 -17.84
CA ARG A 137 -23.49 1.97 -18.30
C ARG A 137 -24.00 3.40 -18.34
N GLU A 138 -23.71 4.21 -17.32
CA GLU A 138 -24.06 5.63 -17.29
C GLU A 138 -23.43 6.41 -18.46
N ILE A 139 -22.16 6.13 -18.82
CA ILE A 139 -21.49 6.73 -19.98
C ILE A 139 -22.19 6.32 -21.29
N ASP A 140 -22.49 5.04 -21.46
CA ASP A 140 -23.13 4.54 -22.68
C ASP A 140 -24.54 5.12 -22.86
N GLU A 141 -25.32 5.20 -21.78
CA GLU A 141 -26.63 5.86 -21.76
C GLU A 141 -26.50 7.34 -22.17
N LEU A 142 -25.54 8.08 -21.60
CA LEU A 142 -25.33 9.50 -21.91
C LEU A 142 -24.90 9.74 -23.37
N LYS A 143 -24.21 8.78 -23.99
CA LYS A 143 -23.77 8.88 -25.39
C LYS A 143 -24.86 8.52 -26.41
N THR A 144 -25.70 7.54 -26.09
CA THR A 144 -26.58 6.90 -27.09
C THR A 144 -28.06 7.23 -26.93
N SER A 145 -28.50 7.63 -25.73
CA SER A 145 -29.93 7.83 -25.44
C SER A 145 -30.31 9.30 -25.32
N ALA A 146 -31.44 9.67 -25.93
CA ALA A 146 -32.06 10.97 -25.71
C ALA A 146 -32.62 11.02 -24.28
N ARG A 147 -32.16 11.96 -23.46
CA ARG A 147 -32.67 12.13 -22.10
C ARG A 147 -33.87 13.07 -22.06
N ILE A 148 -34.93 12.61 -21.39
CA ILE A 148 -36.13 13.41 -21.12
C ILE A 148 -35.90 14.25 -19.87
N PHE A 149 -36.07 15.56 -19.99
CA PHE A 149 -36.02 16.48 -18.85
C PHE A 149 -37.43 16.78 -18.35
N GLN A 150 -37.79 16.25 -17.18
CA GLN A 150 -39.08 16.51 -16.52
C GLN A 150 -38.99 17.57 -15.40
N VAL A 151 -37.88 18.30 -15.33
CA VAL A 151 -37.62 19.24 -14.23
C VAL A 151 -38.45 20.50 -14.42
N THR A 152 -39.35 20.78 -13.48
CA THR A 152 -40.29 21.92 -13.52
C THR A 152 -39.83 23.12 -12.70
N LYS A 153 -38.64 23.08 -12.07
CA LYS A 153 -38.11 24.15 -11.21
C LYS A 153 -36.70 24.55 -11.58
N CYS A 154 -36.42 25.84 -11.51
CA CYS A 154 -35.09 26.39 -11.79
C CYS A 154 -34.14 26.10 -10.64
N SER A 155 -32.96 25.57 -10.96
CA SER A 155 -31.94 25.22 -9.97
C SER A 155 -31.25 26.42 -9.32
N ALA A 156 -31.38 27.62 -9.88
CA ALA A 156 -30.81 28.86 -9.34
C ALA A 156 -31.81 29.64 -8.47
N CYS A 157 -33.02 29.92 -8.98
CA CYS A 157 -34.00 30.75 -8.27
C CYS A 157 -35.13 29.96 -7.60
N GLY A 158 -35.25 28.65 -7.84
CA GLY A 158 -36.29 27.79 -7.27
C GLY A 158 -37.70 27.98 -7.86
N GLY A 159 -37.91 28.99 -8.70
CA GLY A 159 -39.18 29.27 -9.37
C GLY A 159 -39.57 28.20 -10.40
N SER A 160 -40.83 28.20 -10.80
CA SER A 160 -41.32 27.35 -11.90
C SER A 160 -40.57 27.66 -13.19
N LEU A 161 -40.09 26.61 -13.87
CA LEU A 161 -39.40 26.76 -15.15
C LEU A 161 -40.39 27.27 -16.20
N ASP A 162 -40.08 28.41 -16.81
CA ASP A 162 -40.74 28.94 -17.99
C ASP A 162 -39.73 29.00 -19.15
N LEU A 163 -40.25 29.02 -20.39
CA LEU A 163 -39.42 29.13 -21.58
C LEU A 163 -38.97 30.59 -21.77
N PRO A 164 -37.73 30.84 -22.22
CA PRO A 164 -36.71 29.87 -22.62
C PRO A 164 -35.91 29.28 -21.44
N SER A 165 -35.68 27.96 -21.48
CA SER A 165 -34.95 27.20 -20.47
C SER A 165 -33.76 26.45 -21.05
N VAL A 166 -32.71 26.30 -20.24
CA VAL A 166 -31.50 25.55 -20.58
C VAL A 166 -31.40 24.32 -19.68
N HIS A 167 -31.15 23.17 -20.27
CA HIS A 167 -31.08 21.88 -19.59
C HIS A 167 -29.69 21.26 -19.78
N PHE A 168 -29.01 20.96 -18.67
CA PHE A 168 -27.73 20.28 -18.69
C PHE A 168 -27.92 18.76 -18.54
N LEU A 169 -27.08 17.96 -19.17
CA LEU A 169 -27.11 16.48 -19.08
C LEU A 169 -26.96 15.94 -17.65
N CYS A 170 -26.43 16.75 -16.73
CA CYS A 170 -26.41 16.48 -15.29
C CYS A 170 -27.79 16.63 -14.60
N ARG A 171 -28.88 16.82 -15.37
CA ARG A 171 -30.28 16.99 -14.92
C ARG A 171 -30.57 18.29 -14.17
N HIS A 172 -29.68 19.26 -14.24
CA HIS A 172 -29.96 20.61 -13.74
C HIS A 172 -30.55 21.47 -14.85
N SER A 173 -31.67 22.12 -14.51
CA SER A 173 -32.41 23.00 -15.41
C SER A 173 -32.43 24.42 -14.85
N TYR A 174 -32.29 25.39 -15.74
CA TYR A 174 -32.25 26.81 -15.40
C TYR A 174 -33.09 27.61 -16.40
N HIS A 175 -33.61 28.76 -15.97
CA HIS A 175 -34.08 29.76 -16.91
C HIS A 175 -32.87 30.35 -17.66
N GLN A 176 -33.04 30.71 -18.93
CA GLN A 176 -31.97 31.38 -19.67
C GLN A 176 -31.52 32.67 -18.96
N ARG A 177 -32.47 33.44 -18.39
CA ARG A 177 -32.18 34.65 -17.58
C ARG A 177 -31.42 34.39 -16.26
N CYS A 178 -31.44 33.15 -15.76
CA CYS A 178 -30.76 32.78 -14.52
C CYS A 178 -29.36 32.24 -14.76
N LEU A 179 -28.95 32.08 -16.03
CA LEU A 179 -27.59 31.79 -16.43
C LEU A 179 -26.91 33.10 -16.80
N SER A 180 -25.67 33.28 -16.36
CA SER A 180 -24.80 34.33 -16.90
C SER A 180 -24.26 33.89 -18.26
N ASP A 181 -23.88 34.82 -19.14
CA ASP A 181 -23.35 34.50 -20.48
C ASP A 181 -22.16 33.52 -20.47
N ALA A 182 -21.40 33.46 -19.37
CA ALA A 182 -20.31 32.51 -19.18
C ALA A 182 -20.77 31.11 -18.74
N ALA A 183 -21.97 30.97 -18.19
CA ALA A 183 -22.56 29.72 -17.69
C ALA A 183 -23.35 28.95 -18.76
N ASP A 184 -23.53 29.50 -19.96
CA ASP A 184 -24.30 28.84 -21.03
C ASP A 184 -23.68 27.51 -21.51
N ARG A 185 -22.41 27.25 -21.19
CA ARG A 185 -21.71 26.01 -21.56
C ARG A 185 -21.55 25.01 -20.41
N GLU A 186 -21.70 25.44 -19.16
CA GLU A 186 -21.40 24.62 -17.99
C GLU A 186 -22.42 24.83 -16.87
N CYS A 187 -22.87 23.74 -16.25
CA CYS A 187 -23.82 23.82 -15.14
C CYS A 187 -23.17 24.51 -13.92
N PRO A 188 -23.70 25.63 -13.40
CA PRO A 188 -23.12 26.34 -12.26
C PRO A 188 -22.94 25.49 -11.00
N LYS A 189 -23.84 24.52 -10.76
CA LYS A 189 -23.75 23.60 -9.62
C LYS A 189 -22.64 22.55 -9.76
N CYS A 190 -22.39 22.08 -10.98
CA CYS A 190 -21.43 21.00 -11.23
C CYS A 190 -20.06 21.52 -11.66
N MET A 191 -19.94 22.80 -12.00
CA MET A 191 -18.73 23.42 -12.53
C MET A 191 -17.52 23.21 -11.61
N VAL A 192 -17.67 23.33 -10.30
CA VAL A 192 -16.55 23.16 -9.36
C VAL A 192 -15.99 21.73 -9.43
N GLU A 193 -16.86 20.73 -9.38
CA GLU A 193 -16.47 19.32 -9.50
C GLU A 193 -15.92 18.98 -10.89
N GLN A 194 -16.47 19.58 -11.94
CA GLN A 194 -15.95 19.38 -13.30
C GLN A 194 -14.58 20.03 -13.49
N ARG A 195 -14.32 21.19 -12.87
CA ARG A 195 -13.02 21.85 -12.89
C ARG A 195 -11.96 21.04 -12.16
N THR A 196 -12.25 20.50 -10.97
CA THR A 196 -11.29 19.66 -10.25
C THR A 196 -10.91 18.43 -11.08
N VAL A 197 -11.88 17.76 -11.72
CA VAL A 197 -11.61 16.63 -12.61
C VAL A 197 -10.79 17.04 -13.83
N ALA A 198 -11.08 18.20 -14.43
CA ALA A 198 -10.33 18.72 -15.58
C ALA A 198 -8.89 19.08 -15.21
N ASP A 199 -8.67 19.69 -14.04
CA ASP A 199 -7.34 20.05 -13.54
C ASP A 199 -6.52 18.80 -13.21
N ILE A 200 -7.14 17.78 -12.61
CA ILE A 200 -6.49 16.46 -12.40
C ILE A 200 -6.04 15.87 -13.73
N ARG A 201 -6.90 15.87 -14.77
CA ARG A 201 -6.54 15.37 -16.09
C ARG A 201 -5.37 16.15 -16.71
N ARG A 202 -5.43 17.48 -16.66
CA ARG A 202 -4.33 18.34 -17.15
C ARG A 202 -3.02 18.06 -16.42
N MET A 203 -3.07 17.86 -15.10
CA MET A 203 -1.88 17.53 -14.32
C MET A 203 -1.33 16.15 -14.68
N GLN A 204 -2.21 15.16 -14.91
CA GLN A 204 -1.81 13.83 -15.36
C GLN A 204 -1.18 13.86 -16.76
N GLU A 205 -1.74 14.64 -17.70
CA GLU A 205 -1.18 14.86 -19.04
C GLU A 205 0.19 15.54 -18.97
N ALA A 206 0.32 16.62 -18.19
CA ALA A 206 1.58 17.34 -18.03
C ALA A 206 2.67 16.49 -17.34
N ASN A 207 2.28 15.50 -16.54
CA ASN A 207 3.21 14.59 -15.86
C ASN A 207 3.54 13.35 -16.71
N ALA A 208 2.73 13.01 -17.72
CA ALA A 208 2.99 11.88 -18.62
C ALA A 208 4.29 12.03 -19.41
N GLU A 209 4.74 13.26 -19.68
CA GLU A 209 5.98 13.54 -20.41
C GLU A 209 7.21 13.69 -19.50
N LYS A 210 7.03 13.73 -18.18
CA LYS A 210 8.10 14.02 -17.21
C LYS A 210 8.66 12.75 -16.58
N HIS A 211 9.08 11.80 -17.41
CA HIS A 211 9.68 10.53 -16.95
C HIS A 211 10.93 10.75 -16.09
N ASP A 212 11.70 11.81 -16.34
CA ASP A 212 12.92 12.11 -15.58
C ASP A 212 12.63 12.45 -14.11
N LEU A 213 11.51 13.12 -13.82
CA LEU A 213 11.10 13.39 -12.44
C LEU A 213 10.69 12.09 -11.73
N PHE A 214 10.00 11.20 -12.43
CA PHE A 214 9.66 9.88 -11.89
C PHE A 214 10.92 9.07 -11.57
N LEU A 215 11.91 9.07 -12.46
CA LEU A 215 13.17 8.35 -12.22
C LEU A 215 13.94 8.93 -11.04
N SER A 216 14.00 10.26 -10.90
CA SER A 216 14.61 10.91 -9.74
C SER A 216 13.87 10.56 -8.44
N GLU A 217 12.54 10.61 -8.43
CA GLU A 217 11.75 10.21 -7.26
C GLU A 217 11.94 8.72 -6.91
N LEU A 218 12.13 7.87 -7.91
CA LEU A 218 12.36 6.44 -7.72
C LEU A 218 13.75 6.16 -7.14
N GLU A 219 14.77 6.92 -7.55
CA GLU A 219 16.14 6.81 -7.03
C GLU A 219 16.25 7.28 -5.57
N ASP A 220 15.46 8.28 -5.19
CA ASP A 220 15.48 8.86 -3.85
C ASP A 220 14.52 8.18 -2.85
N ALA A 221 13.62 7.29 -3.31
CA ALA A 221 12.59 6.70 -2.47
C ALA A 221 13.06 5.46 -1.68
N ASP A 222 12.64 5.40 -0.43
CA ASP A 222 12.83 4.21 0.44
C ASP A 222 12.01 3.00 -0.05
N ASP A 223 10.81 3.23 -0.61
CA ASP A 223 9.96 2.22 -1.24
C ASP A 223 9.68 2.57 -2.71
N GLY A 224 10.48 2.01 -3.60
CA GLY A 224 10.30 2.19 -5.03
C GLY A 224 9.01 1.58 -5.59
N PHE A 225 8.43 0.58 -4.94
CA PHE A 225 7.16 0.00 -5.38
C PHE A 225 6.00 0.97 -5.14
N GLU A 226 5.98 1.68 -4.02
CA GLU A 226 4.99 2.71 -3.75
C GLU A 226 5.01 3.81 -4.83
N VAL A 227 6.21 4.29 -5.19
CA VAL A 227 6.39 5.31 -6.23
C VAL A 227 5.87 4.81 -7.57
N VAL A 228 6.21 3.57 -7.96
CA VAL A 228 5.74 2.95 -9.20
C VAL A 228 4.22 2.76 -9.19
N ALA A 229 3.65 2.28 -8.08
CA ALA A 229 2.21 2.07 -7.95
C ALA A 229 1.44 3.39 -8.04
N LYS A 230 1.95 4.46 -7.42
CA LYS A 230 1.38 5.81 -7.50
C LYS A 230 1.49 6.38 -8.92
N TYR A 231 2.65 6.22 -9.57
CA TYR A 231 2.85 6.67 -10.94
C TYR A 231 1.90 5.95 -11.90
N PHE A 232 1.78 4.63 -11.78
CA PHE A 232 0.85 3.82 -12.55
C PHE A 232 -0.62 4.18 -12.29
N GLY A 233 -1.01 4.37 -11.03
CA GLY A 233 -2.37 4.74 -10.64
C GLY A 233 -2.81 6.12 -11.15
N ASN A 234 -1.86 7.03 -11.35
CA ASN A 234 -2.11 8.34 -11.98
C ASN A 234 -2.28 8.27 -13.51
N ASN A 235 -2.24 7.06 -14.09
CA ASN A 235 -2.57 6.77 -15.47
C ASN A 235 -1.70 7.50 -16.50
N THR A 236 -0.53 8.01 -16.09
CA THR A 236 0.44 8.75 -16.92
C THR A 236 0.90 7.95 -18.14
N MET A 237 0.95 6.61 -18.04
CA MET A 237 1.32 5.72 -19.15
C MET A 237 0.18 5.45 -20.16
N ALA A 238 -1.09 5.68 -19.80
CA ALA A 238 -2.23 5.37 -20.66
C ALA A 238 -2.70 6.56 -21.53
N PHE A 239 -2.31 7.80 -21.19
CA PHE A 239 -2.68 9.00 -21.95
C PHE A 239 -2.20 8.97 -23.40
N ALA A 240 -1.11 8.26 -23.69
CA ALA A 240 -0.60 8.07 -25.05
C ALA A 240 -1.62 7.43 -26.02
N LYS A 241 -2.70 6.80 -25.55
CA LYS A 241 -3.71 6.13 -26.41
C LYS A 241 -5.05 6.85 -26.53
N LEU A 242 -5.35 7.84 -25.69
CA LEU A 242 -6.66 8.51 -25.73
C LEU A 242 -6.72 9.65 -26.75
N ILE A 243 -5.57 10.13 -27.24
CA ILE A 243 -5.47 11.21 -28.23
C ILE A 243 -5.69 10.70 -29.68
N ASP A 244 -5.53 9.41 -29.95
CA ASP A 244 -5.61 8.84 -31.31
C ASP A 244 -6.98 8.29 -31.72
N SER A 245 -8.07 8.68 -31.05
CA SER A 245 -9.44 8.22 -31.41
C SER A 245 -10.35 9.33 -31.91
N SER A 246 -9.79 10.26 -32.70
CA SER A 246 -10.56 11.16 -33.55
C SER A 246 -9.82 11.44 -34.86
N LEU A 247 -9.97 10.52 -35.81
CA LEU A 247 -9.96 10.74 -37.25
C LEU A 247 -11.05 9.88 -37.88
#